data_AF-V9HLQ8-F1
#
_entry.id   AF-V9HLQ8-F1
#
_cell.length_a   1.000
_cell.length_b   1.000
_cell.length_c   1.000
_cell.angle_alpha   90.00
_cell.angle_beta   90.00
_cell.angle_gamma   90.00
#
_symmetry.space_group_name_H-M   'P 1'
#
loop_
_entity.id
_entity.type
_entity.pdbx_description
1 polymer ?
#
loop_
_entity_poly.entity_id
_entity_poly.type
_entity_poly.pdbx_seq_one_letter_code
_entity_poly.pdbx_strand_id
1 'polypeptide(L)' 'MNSKEAQNDWERMIAKSLESRLCGFGATEEEAQSALHLLDFDDIRLLLSCSDDELRSKFAYLY' A
#
# COMPACT_ATOMS: atom_id res chain seq x y z
N MET A 1 20.49 15.65 9.86
CA MET A 1 19.47 14.59 9.66
C MET A 1 19.58 14.13 8.22
N ASN A 2 19.87 12.84 8.00
CA ASN A 2 20.08 12.30 6.66
C ASN A 2 18.76 12.25 5.91
N SER A 3 18.69 12.87 4.73
CA SER A 3 17.50 12.87 3.87
C SER A 3 17.01 11.46 3.50
N LYS A 4 17.85 10.44 3.62
CA LYS A 4 17.51 9.02 3.36
C LYS A 4 16.67 8.36 4.46
N GLU A 5 16.78 8.81 5.72
CA GLU A 5 15.97 8.28 6.83
C GLU A 5 14.55 8.82 6.76
N ALA A 6 14.39 10.11 6.44
CA ALA A 6 13.09 10.73 6.25
C ALA A 6 12.32 10.16 5.04
N GLN A 7 13.05 9.79 3.97
CA GLN A 7 12.46 9.18 2.79
C GLN A 7 11.90 7.78 3.14
N ASN A 8 12.70 6.93 3.78
CA ASN A 8 12.25 5.61 4.23
C ASN A 8 11.04 5.67 5.18
N ASP A 9 11.00 6.64 6.08
CA ASP A 9 9.89 6.80 7.02
C ASP A 9 8.59 7.19 6.28
N TRP A 10 8.72 8.10 5.31
CA TRP A 10 7.60 8.50 4.46
C TRP A 10 7.09 7.33 3.60
N GLU A 11 8.01 6.57 3.00
CA GLU A 11 7.70 5.38 2.21
C GLU A 11 6.94 4.33 3.04
N ARG A 12 7.36 4.12 4.29
CA ARG A 12 6.68 3.23 5.24
C ARG A 12 5.30 3.73 5.65
N MET A 13 5.13 5.03 5.90
CA MET A 13 3.83 5.61 6.22
C MET A 13 2.84 5.44 5.07
N ILE A 14 3.30 5.72 3.84
CA ILE A 14 2.55 5.60 2.60
C ILE A 14 2.07 4.15 2.40
N ALA A 15 2.98 3.17 2.52
CA ALA A 15 2.66 1.75 2.42
C ALA A 15 1.67 1.31 3.52
N LYS A 16 1.88 1.74 4.78
CA LYS A 16 0.97 1.44 5.90
C LYS A 16 -0.43 2.01 5.70
N SER A 17 -0.55 3.17 5.06
CA SER A 17 -1.85 3.76 4.75
C SER A 17 -2.62 2.92 3.72
N LEU A 18 -1.93 2.42 2.69
CA LEU A 18 -2.52 1.54 1.69
C LEU A 18 -2.86 0.15 2.28
N GLU A 19 -1.99 -0.40 3.12
CA GLU A 19 -2.21 -1.64 3.88
C GLU A 19 -3.51 -1.56 4.69
N SER A 20 -3.70 -0.46 5.43
CA SER A 20 -4.90 -0.24 6.23
C SER A 20 -6.19 -0.16 5.38
N ARG A 21 -6.12 0.45 4.18
CA ARG A 21 -7.26 0.45 3.24
C ARG A 21 -7.59 -0.95 2.74
N LEU A 22 -6.57 -1.74 2.36
CA LEU A 22 -6.74 -3.13 1.91
C LEU A 22 -7.35 -4.02 3.01
N CYS A 23 -6.86 -3.89 4.25
CA CYS A 23 -7.45 -4.55 5.41
C CYS A 23 -8.93 -4.14 5.61
N GLY A 24 -9.25 -2.86 5.38
CA GLY A 24 -10.63 -2.36 5.42
C GLY A 24 -11.55 -2.98 4.35
N PHE A 25 -11.00 -3.53 3.27
CA PHE A 25 -11.76 -4.22 2.24
C PHE A 25 -12.02 -5.70 2.54
N GLY A 26 -11.26 -6.28 3.47
CA GLY A 26 -11.35 -7.68 3.86
C GLY A 26 -10.06 -8.48 3.72
N ALA A 27 -9.00 -7.90 3.15
CA ALA A 27 -7.69 -8.56 3.07
C ALA A 27 -7.07 -8.74 4.46
N THR A 28 -6.30 -9.79 4.65
CA THR A 28 -5.49 -9.92 5.87
C THR A 28 -4.26 -8.99 5.82
N GLU A 29 -3.70 -8.67 6.99
CA GLU A 29 -2.50 -7.83 7.07
C GLU A 29 -1.32 -8.47 6.33
N GLU A 30 -1.21 -9.79 6.36
CA GLU A 30 -0.17 -10.56 5.64
C GLU A 30 -0.34 -10.48 4.12
N GLU A 31 -1.57 -10.56 3.61
CA GLU A 31 -1.90 -10.44 2.19
C GLU A 31 -1.67 -9.03 1.69
N ALA A 32 -2.11 -8.03 2.44
CA ALA A 32 -1.87 -6.62 2.13
C ALA A 32 -0.36 -6.32 2.11
N GLN A 33 0.41 -6.79 3.10
CA GLN A 33 1.86 -6.62 3.12
C GLN A 33 2.55 -7.31 1.95
N SER A 34 2.17 -8.56 1.64
CA SER A 34 2.74 -9.28 0.51
C SER A 34 2.45 -8.59 -0.81
N ALA A 35 1.24 -8.06 -0.99
CA ALA A 35 0.85 -7.33 -2.19
C ALA A 35 1.64 -6.03 -2.35
N LEU A 36 1.84 -5.29 -1.26
CA LEU A 36 2.61 -4.04 -1.26
C LEU A 36 4.12 -4.27 -1.41
N HIS A 37 4.66 -5.38 -0.89
CA HIS A 37 6.07 -5.70 -1.00
C HIS A 37 6.51 -6.06 -2.43
N LEU A 38 5.56 -6.43 -3.30
CA LEU A 38 5.79 -6.68 -4.72
C LEU A 38 5.75 -5.40 -5.57
N LEU A 39 5.40 -4.26 -4.98
CA LEU A 39 5.23 -2.99 -5.66
C LEU A 39 6.35 -2.03 -5.31
N ASP A 40 6.83 -1.30 -6.30
CA ASP A 40 7.76 -0.21 -6.09
C ASP A 40 7.06 0.99 -5.42
N PHE A 41 7.85 1.87 -4.82
CA PHE A 41 7.33 3.03 -4.12
C PHE A 41 6.43 3.92 -5.01
N ASP A 42 6.78 4.06 -6.29
CA ASP A 42 6.00 4.87 -7.24
C ASP A 42 4.63 4.24 -7.53
N ASP A 43 4.56 2.90 -7.61
CA ASP A 43 3.31 2.15 -7.75
C ASP A 43 2.41 2.34 -6.54
N ILE A 44 2.97 2.22 -5.32
CA ILE A 44 2.21 2.45 -4.07
C ILE A 44 1.65 3.89 -4.06
N ARG A 45 2.43 4.87 -4.51
CA ARG A 45 2.00 6.28 -4.60
C ARG A 45 0.89 6.49 -5.62
N LEU A 46 0.97 5.82 -6.77
CA LEU A 46 -0.08 5.79 -7.79
C LEU A 46 -1.37 5.17 -7.24
N LEU A 47 -1.27 4.05 -6.55
CA LEU A 47 -2.40 3.33 -5.96
C LEU A 47 -3.11 4.14 -4.87
N LEU A 48 -2.40 4.94 -4.08
CA LEU A 48 -3.03 5.84 -3.12
C LEU A 48 -3.94 6.89 -3.77
N SER A 49 -3.63 7.27 -5.02
CA SER A 49 -4.42 8.22 -5.80
C SER A 49 -5.62 7.56 -6.49
N CYS A 50 -5.67 6.22 -6.54
CA CYS A 50 -6.80 5.48 -7.06
C CYS A 50 -8.00 5.51 -6.09
N SER A 51 -9.18 5.29 -6.68
CA SER A 51 -10.42 5.14 -5.91
C SER A 51 -10.46 3.78 -5.20
N ASP A 52 -11.25 3.67 -4.13
CA ASP A 52 -11.41 2.41 -3.39
C ASP A 52 -11.90 1.27 -4.29
N ASP A 53 -12.79 1.57 -5.26
CA ASP A 53 -13.28 0.59 -6.25
C ASP A 53 -12.16 0.04 -7.16
N GLU A 54 -11.24 0.92 -7.59
CA GLU A 54 -10.09 0.52 -8.41
C GLU A 54 -9.10 -0.30 -7.61
N LEU A 55 -8.85 0.08 -6.35
CA LEU A 55 -8.01 -0.68 -5.43
C LEU A 55 -8.60 -2.07 -5.18
N ARG A 56 -9.90 -2.14 -4.89
CA ARG A 56 -10.61 -3.41 -4.73
C ARG A 56 -10.55 -4.26 -5.97
N SER A 57 -10.67 -3.67 -7.16
CA SER A 57 -10.55 -4.41 -8.42
C SER A 57 -9.12 -4.92 -8.65
N LYS A 58 -8.10 -4.10 -8.40
CA LYS A 58 -6.68 -4.47 -8.51
C LYS A 58 -6.27 -5.55 -7.51
N PHE A 59 -6.80 -5.48 -6.29
CA PHE A 59 -6.47 -6.38 -5.19
C PHE A 59 -7.60 -7.39 -4.90
N ALA A 60 -8.48 -7.64 -5.86
CA ALA A 60 -9.60 -8.58 -5.71
C ALA A 60 -9.13 -10.03 -5.47
N TYR A 61 -7.85 -10.32 -5.71
CA TYR A 61 -7.24 -11.62 -5.46
C TYR A 61 -6.83 -11.83 -3.99
N LEU A 62 -6.92 -10.78 -3.15
CA LEU A 62 -6.51 -10.82 -1.74
C LEU A 62 -7.65 -11.21 -0.77
N TYR A 63 -8.88 -11.43 -1.24
CA TYR A 63 -10.02 -11.77 -0.38
C TYR A 63 -11.16 -12.47 -1.14
#